data_AF-E3MD97-F1
#
_entry.id   AF-E3MD97-F1
#
_cell.length_a   1.000
_cell.length_b   1.000
_cell.length_c   1.000
_cell.angle_alpha   90.00
_cell.angle_beta   90.00
_cell.angle_gamma   90.00
#
_symmetry.space_group_name_H-M   'P 1'
#
loop_
_entity.id
_entity.type
_entity.pdbx_description
1 polymer ?
#
loop_
_entity_poly.entity_id
_entity_poly.type
_entity_poly.pdbx_seq_one_letter_code
_entity_poly.pdbx_strand_id
1 'polypeptide(L)'
;MVQGELFAAARRKLLTLNVFVFLVRTNTRPPIKYVLDVTIAYPNGIPLSLATFGLGTREKCDIAVNYKIYDADEVPFEDEEKLRDWMYEVYKEKDEMLARYYATGEFNPGEKGTRIAFSWAKIIGMYGFWFGSFYAQYNVYSYVISAVVKFLLFPFSSS
;
A
#
# COMPACT_ATOMS: atom_id res chain seq x y z
N MET A 1 16.79 7.22 29.92
CA MET A 1 16.93 8.28 28.89
C MET A 1 17.29 7.74 27.50
N VAL A 2 17.94 6.57 27.37
CA VAL A 2 18.33 5.98 26.06
C VAL A 2 17.17 5.28 25.32
N GLN A 3 16.18 4.75 26.05
CA GLN A 3 15.07 3.96 25.50
C GLN A 3 14.12 4.75 24.59
N GLY A 4 13.87 6.04 24.88
CA GLY A 4 12.90 6.87 24.15
C GLY A 4 13.44 7.42 22.84
N GLU A 5 14.73 7.77 22.80
CA GLU A 5 15.45 8.20 21.59
C GLU A 5 15.54 7.05 20.57
N LEU A 6 15.77 5.82 21.03
CA LEU A 6 15.79 4.62 20.19
C LEU A 6 14.39 4.28 19.64
N PHE A 7 13.34 4.46 20.43
CA PHE A 7 11.95 4.28 19.98
C PHE A 7 11.54 5.36 18.97
N ALA A 8 12.04 6.59 19.12
CA ALA A 8 11.85 7.67 18.16
C ALA A 8 12.69 7.48 16.88
N ALA A 9 13.88 6.88 16.98
CA ALA A 9 14.70 6.48 15.85
C ALA A 9 14.08 5.28 15.10
N ALA A 10 13.53 4.30 15.82
CA ALA A 10 12.73 3.21 15.26
C ALA A 10 11.45 3.73 14.59
N ARG A 11 10.77 4.73 15.16
CA ARG A 11 9.63 5.43 14.53
C ARG A 11 10.02 6.26 13.29
N ARG A 12 11.22 6.85 13.26
CA ARG A 12 11.74 7.53 12.06
C ARG A 12 12.17 6.54 10.97
N LYS A 13 12.73 5.39 11.36
CA LYS A 13 12.98 4.25 10.46
C LYS A 13 11.68 3.59 9.97
N LEU A 14 10.61 3.55 10.77
CA LEU A 14 9.27 3.06 10.41
C LEU A 14 8.64 3.83 9.23
N LEU A 15 9.03 5.08 9.00
CA LEU A 15 8.59 5.88 7.85
C LEU A 15 9.48 5.71 6.60
N THR A 16 10.64 5.07 6.72
CA THR A 16 11.65 4.96 5.66
C THR A 16 12.03 3.53 5.27
N LEU A 17 11.67 2.52 6.08
CA LEU A 17 11.85 1.09 5.79
C LEU A 17 10.52 0.43 5.45
N ASN A 18 10.37 0.01 4.19
CA ASN A 18 10.10 -1.32 3.62
C ASN A 18 9.48 -2.47 4.45
N VAL A 19 8.98 -2.19 5.65
CA VAL A 19 8.40 -3.18 6.55
C VAL A 19 7.11 -2.60 7.07
N PHE A 20 6.04 -2.84 6.33
CA PHE A 20 4.69 -2.50 6.77
C PHE A 20 4.17 -3.65 7.64
N VAL A 21 4.61 -3.71 8.91
CA VAL A 21 3.95 -4.58 9.91
C VAL A 21 2.63 -3.92 10.26
N PHE A 22 1.54 -4.43 9.69
CA PHE A 22 0.19 -4.00 10.05
C PHE A 22 -0.30 -4.86 11.22
N LEU A 23 -0.10 -4.39 12.44
CA LEU A 23 -0.68 -5.01 13.63
C LEU A 23 -1.96 -4.26 14.00
N VAL A 24 -3.07 -4.63 13.34
CA VAL A 24 -4.40 -4.20 13.75
C VAL A 24 -4.79 -4.99 14.98
N ARG A 25 -4.65 -4.36 16.15
CA ARG A 25 -5.45 -4.76 17.32
C ARG A 25 -6.85 -4.17 17.12
N THR A 26 -7.77 -4.99 16.64
CA THR A 26 -9.20 -4.70 16.82
C THR A 26 -9.77 -5.78 17.69
N ASN A 27 -10.54 -5.38 18.70
CA ASN A 27 -11.42 -6.25 19.45
C ASN A 27 -12.61 -6.63 18.55
N THR A 28 -12.33 -7.15 17.35
CA THR A 28 -13.33 -7.58 16.38
C THR A 28 -13.37 -9.09 16.39
N ARG A 29 -14.58 -9.64 16.51
CA ARG A 29 -14.82 -11.06 16.30
C ARG A 29 -14.96 -11.27 14.80
N PRO A 30 -14.30 -12.28 14.20
CA PRO A 30 -13.60 -13.42 14.82
C PRO A 30 -12.14 -13.15 15.22
N PRO A 31 -11.57 -13.94 16.16
CA PRO A 31 -10.18 -13.77 16.64
C PRO A 31 -9.17 -13.89 15.50
N ILE A 32 -8.13 -13.07 15.56
CA ILE A 32 -7.01 -13.06 14.61
C ILE A 32 -6.30 -14.42 14.73
N LYS A 33 -6.23 -15.16 13.62
CA LYS A 33 -5.57 -16.48 13.56
C LYS A 33 -4.16 -16.41 13.01
N TYR A 34 -3.88 -15.43 12.16
CA TYR A 34 -2.61 -15.33 11.45
C TYR A 34 -2.11 -13.90 11.43
N VAL A 35 -0.82 -13.74 11.68
CA VAL A 35 -0.08 -12.49 11.47
C VAL A 35 0.66 -12.63 10.15
N LEU A 36 0.24 -11.83 9.17
CA LEU A 36 0.91 -11.76 7.88
C LEU A 36 2.02 -10.71 7.94
N ASP A 37 3.25 -11.17 7.78
CA ASP A 37 4.42 -10.34 7.65
C ASP A 37 4.81 -10.18 6.18
N VAL A 38 4.88 -8.93 5.73
CA VAL A 38 5.17 -8.60 4.33
C VAL A 38 6.42 -7.73 4.27
N THR A 39 7.46 -8.27 3.66
CA THR A 39 8.72 -7.55 3.41
C THR A 39 8.81 -7.18 1.95
N ILE A 40 8.90 -5.89 1.65
CA ILE A 40 8.92 -5.37 0.27
C ILE A 40 10.30 -4.81 -0.02
N ALA A 41 11.04 -5.41 -0.95
CA ALA A 41 12.29 -4.87 -1.42
C ALA A 41 12.06 -3.94 -2.63
N TYR A 42 12.29 -2.65 -2.43
CA TYR A 42 12.32 -1.68 -3.53
C TYR A 42 13.69 -1.68 -4.20
N PRO A 43 13.74 -1.43 -5.53
CA PRO A 43 15.01 -1.26 -6.22
C PRO A 43 15.81 -0.10 -5.60
N ASN A 44 17.11 -0.33 -5.41
CA ASN A 44 18.08 0.60 -4.80
C ASN A 44 17.76 1.03 -3.35
N GLY A 45 16.82 0.36 -2.66
CA GLY A 45 16.43 0.73 -1.30
C GLY A 45 15.65 2.05 -1.20
N ILE A 46 15.21 2.61 -2.33
CA ILE A 46 14.51 3.89 -2.37
C ILE A 46 13.00 3.61 -2.34
N PRO A 47 12.30 3.94 -1.23
CA PRO A 47 10.87 3.72 -1.13
C PRO A 47 10.12 4.58 -2.14
N LEU A 48 8.89 4.16 -2.44
CA LEU A 48 8.03 4.87 -3.36
C LEU A 48 7.54 6.18 -2.71
N SER A 49 7.72 7.31 -3.38
CA SER A 49 7.04 8.56 -2.99
C SER A 49 5.53 8.39 -3.15
N LEU A 50 4.75 8.87 -2.18
CA LEU A 50 3.28 8.90 -2.24
C LEU A 50 2.77 9.58 -3.51
N ALA A 51 3.45 10.65 -3.94
CA ALA A 51 3.09 11.34 -5.18
C ALA A 51 3.25 10.42 -6.40
N THR A 52 4.33 9.63 -6.43
CA THR A 52 4.58 8.66 -7.50
C THR A 52 3.59 7.50 -7.48
N PHE A 53 3.13 7.08 -6.29
CA PHE A 53 2.08 6.07 -6.15
C PHE A 53 0.73 6.59 -6.66
N GLY A 54 0.34 7.80 -6.27
CA GLY A 54 -0.94 8.40 -6.65
C GLY A 54 -1.02 8.82 -8.13
N LEU A 55 0.08 9.31 -8.70
CA LEU A 55 0.13 9.74 -10.10
C LEU A 55 0.45 8.61 -11.07
N GLY A 56 0.92 7.45 -10.59
CA GLY A 56 1.25 6.29 -11.43
C GLY A 56 2.40 6.55 -12.43
N THR A 57 3.20 7.59 -12.22
CA THR A 57 4.21 8.07 -13.19
C THR A 57 5.56 7.34 -13.11
N ARG A 58 5.64 6.18 -12.45
CA ARG A 58 6.93 5.51 -12.24
C ARG A 58 7.36 4.64 -13.41
N GLU A 59 8.66 4.67 -13.68
CA GLU A 59 9.34 3.72 -14.55
C GLU A 59 9.21 2.28 -14.04
N LYS A 60 9.36 1.32 -14.96
CA LYS A 60 9.22 -0.12 -14.70
C LYS A 60 10.19 -0.54 -13.58
N CYS A 61 9.66 -0.79 -12.39
CA CYS A 61 10.45 -1.18 -11.23
C CYS A 61 10.25 -2.66 -10.91
N ASP A 62 11.35 -3.40 -10.78
CA ASP A 62 11.34 -4.75 -10.23
C ASP A 62 11.20 -4.64 -8.69
N ILE A 63 9.98 -4.84 -8.20
CA ILE A 63 9.70 -4.92 -6.77
C ILE A 63 9.60 -6.40 -6.41
N ALA A 64 10.31 -6.80 -5.36
CA ALA A 64 10.18 -8.14 -4.81
C ALA A 64 9.45 -8.08 -3.47
N VAL A 65 8.56 -9.04 -3.25
CA VAL A 65 7.76 -9.14 -2.03
C VAL A 65 7.95 -10.53 -1.44
N ASN A 66 8.32 -10.58 -0.16
CA ASN A 66 8.41 -11.81 0.61
C ASN A 66 7.26 -11.84 1.63
N TYR A 67 6.55 -12.96 1.70
CA TYR A 67 5.45 -13.19 2.61
C TYR A 67 5.85 -14.24 3.64
N LYS A 68 5.68 -13.93 4.93
CA LYS A 68 5.84 -14.88 6.03
C LYS A 68 4.59 -14.84 6.89
N ILE A 69 4.04 -16.01 7.21
CA ILE A 69 2.82 -16.14 8.02
C ILE A 69 3.23 -16.70 9.36
N TYR A 70 2.82 -16.03 10.43
CA TYR A 70 2.95 -16.51 11.81
C TYR A 70 1.57 -16.84 12.36
N ASP A 71 1.48 -17.87 13.20
CA ASP A 71 0.25 -18.10 13.96
C ASP A 71 0.10 -17.02 15.03
N ALA A 72 -1.13 -16.62 15.34
CA ALA A 72 -1.37 -15.63 16.38
C ALA A 72 -0.95 -16.12 17.77
N ASP A 73 -0.96 -17.44 17.98
CA ASP A 73 -0.56 -18.07 19.25
C ASP A 73 0.97 -18.03 19.48
N GLU A 74 1.77 -17.92 18.41
CA GLU A 74 3.24 -17.84 18.49
C GLU A 74 3.74 -16.45 18.88
N VAL A 75 2.90 -15.43 18.70
CA VAL A 75 3.27 -14.04 18.96
C VAL A 75 2.88 -13.67 20.39
N PRO A 76 3.83 -13.27 21.25
CA PRO A 76 3.56 -12.99 22.66
C PRO A 76 2.84 -11.64 22.83
N PHE A 77 1.56 -11.54 22.47
CA PHE A 77 0.76 -10.32 22.56
C PHE A 77 0.44 -9.86 23.98
N GLU A 78 0.50 -10.77 24.95
CA GLU A 78 0.13 -10.51 26.34
C GLU A 78 1.25 -9.84 27.15
N ASP A 79 2.50 -9.97 26.70
CA ASP A 79 3.70 -9.52 27.43
C ASP A 79 4.47 -8.51 26.56
N GLU A 80 4.47 -7.24 26.97
CA GLU A 80 5.06 -6.14 26.20
C GLU A 80 6.58 -6.31 26.01
N GLU A 81 7.30 -6.84 27.00
CA GLU A 81 8.76 -7.02 26.88
C GLU A 81 9.09 -8.15 25.91
N LYS A 82 8.39 -9.28 26.00
CA LYS A 82 8.57 -10.40 25.07
C LYS A 82 8.12 -10.06 23.66
N LEU A 83 7.04 -9.28 23.51
CA LEU A 83 6.59 -8.79 22.21
C LEU A 83 7.65 -7.92 21.55
N ARG A 84 8.24 -7.00 22.33
CA ARG A 84 9.31 -6.14 21.87
C ARG A 84 10.52 -6.95 21.42
N ASP A 85 10.95 -7.92 22.23
CA ASP A 85 12.13 -8.73 21.93
C ASP A 85 11.89 -9.61 20.69
N TRP A 86 10.70 -10.21 20.56
CA TRP A 86 10.28 -10.92 19.35
C TRP A 86 10.28 -10.01 18.11
N MET A 87 9.74 -8.80 18.22
CA MET A 87 9.77 -7.83 17.12
C MET A 87 11.21 -7.49 16.71
N TYR A 88 12.14 -7.33 17.67
CA TYR A 88 13.54 -7.07 17.36
C TYR A 88 14.21 -8.22 16.62
N GLU A 89 13.94 -9.47 17.00
CA GLU A 89 14.44 -10.64 16.29
C GLU A 89 13.93 -10.69 14.84
N VAL A 90 12.63 -10.48 14.65
CA VAL A 90 12.01 -10.41 13.31
C VAL A 90 12.61 -9.27 12.47
N TYR A 91 12.89 -8.11 13.08
CA TYR A 91 13.54 -7.01 12.37
C TYR A 91 14.97 -7.33 11.96
N LYS A 92 15.75 -8.01 12.81
CA LYS A 92 17.10 -8.43 12.49
C LYS A 92 17.12 -9.41 11.31
N GLU A 93 16.23 -10.41 11.33
CA GLU A 93 16.06 -11.36 10.23
C GLU A 93 15.73 -10.63 8.90
N LYS A 94 14.87 -9.62 8.95
CA LYS A 94 14.51 -8.80 7.77
C LYS A 94 15.66 -7.98 7.24
N ASP A 95 16.42 -7.31 8.11
CA ASP A 95 17.55 -6.49 7.69
C ASP A 95 18.63 -7.38 7.02
N GLU A 96 18.90 -8.57 7.57
CA GLU A 96 19.80 -9.56 6.96
C GLU A 96 19.26 -10.07 5.62
N MET A 97 17.97 -10.40 5.54
CA MET A 97 17.30 -10.84 4.32
C MET A 97 17.36 -9.79 3.21
N LEU A 98 17.07 -8.52 3.54
CA LEU A 98 17.15 -7.41 2.59
C LEU A 98 18.59 -7.17 2.15
N ALA A 99 19.57 -7.26 3.06
CA ALA A 99 20.98 -7.14 2.70
C ALA A 99 21.41 -8.21 1.69
N ARG A 100 20.98 -9.47 1.87
CA ARG A 100 21.21 -10.54 0.89
C ARG A 100 20.51 -10.26 -0.43
N TYR A 101 19.25 -9.81 -0.40
CA TYR A 101 18.51 -9.49 -1.61
C TYR A 101 19.20 -8.37 -2.41
N TYR A 102 19.71 -7.33 -1.76
CA TYR A 102 20.45 -6.26 -2.44
C TYR A 102 21.82 -6.70 -2.96
N ALA A 103 22.44 -7.72 -2.36
CA ALA A 103 23.71 -8.28 -2.82
C ALA A 103 23.55 -9.31 -3.96
N THR A 104 22.51 -10.13 -3.92
CA THR A 104 22.35 -11.30 -4.81
C THR A 104 21.19 -11.18 -5.79
N GLY A 105 20.20 -10.32 -5.51
CA GLY A 105 18.98 -10.16 -6.30
C GLY A 105 17.88 -11.18 -5.98
N GLU A 106 18.08 -12.08 -5.02
CA GLU A 106 17.12 -13.13 -4.64
C GLU A 106 16.87 -13.13 -3.12
N PHE A 107 15.63 -13.41 -2.70
CA PHE A 107 15.30 -13.56 -1.28
C PHE A 107 15.73 -14.91 -0.73
N ASN A 108 15.37 -15.97 -1.47
CA ASN A 108 15.72 -17.35 -1.22
C ASN A 108 16.39 -17.92 -2.49
N PRO A 109 17.49 -18.69 -2.35
CA PRO A 109 18.20 -19.25 -3.49
C PRO A 109 17.29 -20.18 -4.29
N GLY A 110 17.05 -19.86 -5.56
CA GLY A 110 16.25 -20.67 -6.48
C GLY A 110 14.75 -20.31 -6.56
N GLU A 111 14.27 -19.38 -5.74
CA GLU A 111 12.91 -18.84 -5.88
C GLU A 111 12.90 -17.64 -6.82
N LYS A 112 12.40 -17.86 -8.05
CA LYS A 112 12.19 -16.76 -8.99
C LYS A 112 10.97 -15.95 -8.55
N GLY A 113 11.23 -14.76 -7.99
CA GLY A 113 10.19 -13.81 -7.63
C GLY A 113 9.28 -13.47 -8.83
N THR A 114 7.97 -13.31 -8.55
CA THR A 114 7.01 -12.89 -9.57
C THR A 114 7.20 -11.40 -9.84
N ARG A 115 7.64 -11.04 -11.04
CA ARG A 115 7.84 -9.65 -11.43
C ARG A 115 6.51 -8.98 -11.72
N ILE A 116 6.11 -8.03 -10.87
CA ILE A 116 4.92 -7.21 -11.10
C ILE A 116 5.32 -6.04 -12.00
N ALA A 117 5.15 -6.21 -13.31
CA ALA A 117 5.37 -5.13 -14.27
C ALA A 117 4.07 -4.34 -14.48
N PHE A 118 4.09 -3.05 -14.13
CA PHE A 118 3.02 -2.12 -14.50
C PHE A 118 3.10 -1.81 -16.00
N SER A 119 2.03 -2.12 -16.74
CA SER A 119 1.92 -1.78 -18.15
C SER A 119 1.23 -0.42 -18.31
N TRP A 120 1.89 0.52 -18.97
CA TRP A 120 1.34 1.85 -19.29
C TRP A 120 0.02 1.76 -20.06
N ALA A 121 -0.17 0.74 -20.90
CA ALA A 121 -1.41 0.53 -21.64
C ALA A 121 -2.61 0.30 -20.70
N LYS A 122 -2.42 -0.42 -19.59
CA LYS A 122 -3.48 -0.63 -18.58
C LYS A 122 -3.81 0.69 -17.87
N ILE A 123 -2.81 1.48 -17.53
CA ILE A 123 -2.98 2.78 -16.86
C ILE A 123 -3.75 3.75 -17.77
N ILE A 124 -3.30 3.89 -19.02
CA ILE A 124 -3.96 4.73 -20.03
C ILE A 124 -5.39 4.27 -20.29
N GLY A 125 -5.62 2.95 -20.41
CA GLY A 125 -6.96 2.39 -20.57
C GLY A 125 -7.90 2.73 -19.41
N MET A 126 -7.41 2.69 -18.17
CA MET A 126 -8.18 3.07 -16.99
C MET A 126 -8.54 4.55 -17.01
N TYR A 127 -7.58 5.45 -17.25
CA TYR A 127 -7.87 6.88 -17.35
C TYR A 127 -8.83 7.19 -18.50
N GLY A 128 -8.63 6.58 -19.68
CA GLY A 128 -9.53 6.74 -20.82
C GLY A 128 -10.97 6.33 -20.49
N PHE A 129 -11.16 5.22 -19.77
CA PHE A 129 -12.46 4.78 -19.30
C PHE A 129 -13.12 5.82 -18.38
N TRP A 130 -12.40 6.32 -17.38
CA TRP A 130 -12.93 7.30 -16.44
C TRP A 130 -13.24 8.65 -17.11
N PHE A 131 -12.34 9.20 -17.92
CA PHE A 131 -12.58 10.45 -18.64
C PHE A 131 -13.73 10.31 -19.65
N GLY A 132 -13.81 9.20 -20.37
CA GLY A 132 -14.92 8.91 -21.27
C GLY A 132 -16.25 8.77 -20.53
N SER A 133 -16.27 8.08 -19.39
CA SER A 133 -17.46 7.93 -18.55
C SER A 133 -17.94 9.27 -18.00
N PHE A 134 -17.04 10.09 -17.47
CA PHE A 134 -17.35 11.44 -17.00
C PHE A 134 -17.89 12.33 -18.13
N TYR A 135 -17.31 12.25 -19.33
CA TYR A 135 -17.81 13.01 -20.48
C TYR A 135 -19.23 12.60 -20.89
N ALA A 136 -19.50 11.29 -20.93
CA ALA A 136 -20.84 10.79 -21.22
C ALA A 136 -21.86 11.22 -20.16
N GLN A 137 -21.50 11.10 -18.88
CA GLN A 137 -22.33 11.55 -17.76
C GLN A 137 -22.58 13.06 -17.82
N TYR A 138 -21.56 13.87 -18.11
CA TYR A 138 -21.71 15.32 -18.27
C TYR A 138 -22.71 15.69 -19.38
N ASN A 139 -22.67 15.00 -20.52
CA ASN A 139 -23.65 15.22 -21.60
C ASN A 139 -25.08 14.86 -21.18
N VAL A 140 -25.26 13.75 -20.46
CA VAL A 140 -26.59 13.35 -19.96
C VAL A 140 -27.09 14.34 -18.90
N TYR A 141 -26.26 14.72 -17.94
CA TYR A 141 -26.63 15.67 -16.90
C TYR A 141 -26.93 17.06 -17.46
N SER A 142 -26.11 17.57 -18.39
CA SER A 142 -26.39 18.86 -19.03
C SER A 142 -27.70 18.85 -19.81
N TYR A 143 -28.01 17.74 -20.50
CA TYR A 143 -29.31 17.58 -21.17
C TYR A 143 -30.47 17.59 -20.17
N VAL A 144 -30.41 16.78 -19.11
CA VAL A 144 -31.43 16.71 -18.06
C VAL A 144 -31.61 18.06 -17.36
N ILE A 145 -30.51 18.72 -16.99
CA ILE A 145 -30.54 20.05 -16.36
C ILE A 145 -31.19 21.06 -17.30
N SER A 146 -30.84 21.06 -18.59
CA SER A 146 -31.45 21.98 -19.56
C SER A 146 -32.96 21.73 -19.74
N ALA A 147 -33.39 20.46 -19.71
CA ALA A 147 -34.80 20.10 -19.77
C ALA A 147 -35.56 20.54 -18.51
N VAL A 148 -34.97 20.34 -17.33
CA VAL A 148 -35.52 20.79 -16.05
C VAL A 148 -35.60 22.31 -15.97
N VAL A 149 -34.56 23.03 -16.40
CA VAL A 149 -34.54 24.50 -16.43
C VAL A 149 -35.61 25.02 -17.38
N LYS A 150 -35.75 24.46 -18.59
CA LYS A 150 -36.82 24.84 -19.53
C LYS A 150 -38.21 24.57 -18.96
N PHE A 151 -38.40 23.44 -18.29
CA PHE A 151 -39.66 23.10 -17.63
C PHE A 151 -40.00 24.06 -16.48
N LEU A 152 -39.02 24.41 -15.64
CA LEU A 152 -39.20 25.35 -14.51
C LEU A 152 -39.37 26.81 -14.94
N LEU A 153 -38.74 27.24 -16.03
CA LEU A 153 -38.85 28.61 -16.56
C LEU A 153 -40.04 28.80 -17.52
N PHE A 154 -40.70 27.71 -17.95
CA PHE A 154 -41.89 27.73 -18.79
C PHE A 154 -43.02 28.66 -18.29
N PRO A 155 -43.41 28.67 -16.99
CA PRO A 155 -44.48 29.54 -16.51
C PRO A 155 -44.13 31.04 -16.45
N PHE A 156 -42.86 31.43 -16.59
CA PHE A 156 -42.42 32.83 -16.46
C PHE A 156 -42.19 33.55 -17.80
N SER A 157 -42.27 32.86 -18.94
CA SER A 157 -41.98 33.43 -20.27
C SER A 157 -43.23 33.89 -21.05
N SER A 158 -44.44 33.71 -20.52
CA SER A 158 -45.71 33.95 -21.21
C SER A 158 -46.49 35.17 -20.70
N SER A 159 -45.83 36.13 -20.05
CA SER A 159 -46.46 37.37 -19.57
C SER A 159 -45.83 38.62 -20.17
#